data_AF-A0A2T4Z9F2-F1
#
_entry.id   AF-A0A2T4Z9F2-F1
#
_cell.length_a   1.000
_cell.length_b   1.000
_cell.length_c   1.000
_cell.angle_alpha   90.00
_cell.angle_beta   90.00
_cell.angle_gamma   90.00
#
_symmetry.space_group_name_H-M   'P 1'
#
loop_
_entity.id
_entity.type
_entity.pdbx_description
1 polymer ?
#
loop_
_entity_poly.entity_id
_entity_poly.type
_entity_poly.pdbx_seq_one_letter_code
_entity_poly.pdbx_strand_id
1 'polypeptide(L)'
;MKKIISMAVLAFFVLLTACSQQGDDNIDGAKERVFPDFVESSPVKHVKEAYAYAADHPQDLDHIPCYCGCGSIGHKSVKSCFLRSGSGEEASFDPHGAGCEICVQIVLDTKNGKQEGKPLHEIRQEIDQRYGERLTPTNTPEPPAGM
;
A
#
# COMPACT_ATOMS: atom_id res chain seq x y z
N MET A 1 32.68 -52.23 -54.15
CA MET A 1 32.11 -53.24 -53.23
C MET A 1 31.55 -52.53 -52.01
N LYS A 2 30.41 -53.02 -51.53
CA LYS A 2 29.46 -52.40 -50.61
C LYS A 2 29.47 -53.13 -49.26
N LYS A 3 29.60 -52.43 -48.12
CA LYS A 3 29.18 -52.76 -46.73
C LYS A 3 29.26 -51.43 -45.95
N ILE A 4 28.20 -50.68 -45.61
CA ILE A 4 27.12 -50.86 -44.61
C ILE A 4 27.62 -51.51 -43.31
N ILE A 5 27.47 -50.81 -42.16
CA ILE A 5 26.90 -51.29 -40.87
C ILE A 5 27.10 -50.26 -39.72
N SER A 6 25.98 -49.97 -39.03
CA SER A 6 25.72 -49.52 -37.64
C SER A 6 26.43 -48.28 -37.05
N MET A 7 25.72 -47.21 -36.65
CA MET A 7 24.69 -47.09 -35.60
C MET A 7 25.26 -47.05 -34.16
N ALA A 8 25.34 -45.83 -33.60
CA ALA A 8 25.18 -45.46 -32.19
C ALA A 8 25.27 -43.92 -32.11
N VAL A 9 24.17 -43.18 -32.26
CA VAL A 9 23.36 -42.63 -31.16
C VAL A 9 24.18 -42.34 -29.90
N LEU A 10 24.55 -41.08 -29.71
CA LEU A 10 24.41 -40.46 -28.39
C LEU A 10 24.15 -38.96 -28.56
N ALA A 11 22.86 -38.63 -28.60
CA ALA A 11 22.39 -37.28 -28.42
C ALA A 11 22.71 -36.85 -26.99
N PHE A 12 23.70 -35.99 -26.81
CA PHE A 12 23.90 -35.30 -25.54
C PHE A 12 23.13 -33.97 -25.60
N PHE A 13 21.82 -34.10 -25.41
CA PHE A 13 20.93 -32.99 -25.06
C PHE A 13 21.40 -32.45 -23.69
N VAL A 14 22.25 -31.43 -23.70
CA VAL A 14 22.51 -30.64 -22.49
C VAL A 14 21.28 -29.75 -22.30
N LEU A 15 20.29 -30.30 -21.60
CA LEU A 15 19.23 -29.53 -20.98
C LEU A 15 19.89 -28.59 -19.96
N LEU A 16 20.09 -27.33 -20.35
CA LEU A 16 20.27 -26.25 -19.40
C LEU A 16 18.94 -26.09 -18.65
N THR A 17 18.84 -26.80 -17.53
CA THR A 17 17.86 -26.57 -16.49
C THR A 17 18.01 -25.13 -16.01
N ALA A 18 17.13 -24.25 -16.48
CA ALA A 18 16.88 -22.99 -15.81
C ALA A 18 16.27 -23.32 -14.45
N CYS A 19 17.10 -23.27 -13.40
CA CYS A 19 16.59 -23.25 -12.04
C CYS A 19 15.74 -21.98 -11.90
N SER A 20 14.43 -22.17 -11.73
CA SER A 20 13.57 -21.12 -11.21
C SER A 20 14.17 -20.68 -9.88
N GLN A 21 14.54 -19.41 -9.80
CA GLN A 21 14.86 -18.74 -8.55
C GLN A 21 13.56 -18.70 -7.75
N GLN A 22 13.35 -19.75 -6.95
CA GLN A 22 12.36 -19.77 -5.89
C GLN A 22 12.65 -18.55 -5.03
N GLY A 23 11.76 -17.57 -5.05
CA GLY A 23 11.86 -16.39 -4.21
C GLY A 23 11.97 -16.84 -2.77
N ASP A 24 12.96 -16.29 -2.07
CA ASP A 24 13.19 -16.54 -0.66
C ASP A 24 11.96 -16.08 0.12
N ASP A 25 11.16 -17.02 0.62
CA ASP A 25 10.07 -16.78 1.57
C ASP A 25 10.66 -16.42 2.94
N ASN A 26 11.34 -15.28 3.05
CA ASN A 26 11.58 -14.60 4.31
C ASN A 26 10.45 -13.59 4.52
N ILE A 27 9.31 -14.07 5.02
CA ILE A 27 8.38 -13.18 5.75
C ILE A 27 8.52 -13.51 7.23
N ASP A 28 9.48 -12.83 7.82
CA ASP A 28 9.59 -12.65 9.26
C ASP A 28 8.26 -12.15 9.82
N GLY A 29 7.61 -12.98 10.64
CA GLY A 29 6.87 -12.54 11.84
C GLY A 29 5.72 -11.54 11.72
N ALA A 30 5.21 -11.19 10.53
CA ALA A 30 3.99 -10.41 10.42
C ALA A 30 2.82 -11.28 10.93
N LYS A 31 2.36 -11.02 12.16
CA LYS A 31 1.08 -11.57 12.62
C LYS A 31 0.04 -11.14 11.60
N GLU A 32 -0.66 -12.11 11.01
CA GLU A 32 -1.74 -11.82 10.09
C GLU A 32 -2.76 -10.93 10.80
N ARG A 33 -2.88 -9.68 10.33
CA ARG A 33 -3.83 -8.71 10.85
C ARG A 33 -5.21 -9.12 10.39
N VAL A 34 -6.09 -9.41 11.34
CA VAL A 34 -7.50 -9.68 11.06
C VAL A 34 -8.20 -8.35 10.81
N PHE A 35 -8.76 -8.18 9.60
CA PHE A 35 -9.55 -7.01 9.29
C PHE A 35 -11.06 -7.28 9.46
N PRO A 36 -11.86 -6.24 9.75
CA PRO A 36 -13.33 -6.33 9.71
C PRO A 36 -13.86 -6.64 8.30
N ASP A 37 -15.07 -7.20 8.24
CA ASP A 37 -15.74 -7.57 6.99
C ASP A 37 -15.76 -6.45 5.94
N PHE A 38 -15.97 -5.20 6.34
CA PHE A 38 -16.02 -4.08 5.40
C PHE A 38 -14.69 -3.83 4.66
N VAL A 39 -13.56 -4.20 5.26
CA VAL A 39 -12.24 -4.15 4.60
C VAL A 39 -12.06 -5.39 3.73
N GLU A 40 -12.42 -6.57 4.25
CA GLU A 40 -12.26 -7.85 3.53
C GLU A 40 -13.13 -7.92 2.27
N SER A 41 -14.35 -7.40 2.32
CA SER A 41 -15.31 -7.41 1.22
C SER A 41 -15.26 -6.15 0.35
N SER A 42 -14.31 -5.25 0.57
CA SER A 42 -14.27 -3.98 -0.16
C SER A 42 -13.95 -4.21 -1.64
N PRO A 43 -14.67 -3.54 -2.57
CA PRO A 43 -14.38 -3.59 -3.99
C PRO A 43 -13.18 -2.70 -4.38
N VAL A 44 -12.72 -1.81 -3.49
CA VAL A 44 -11.60 -0.92 -3.74
C VAL A 44 -10.30 -1.73 -3.72
N LYS A 45 -9.48 -1.58 -4.76
CA LYS A 45 -8.19 -2.26 -4.87
C LYS A 45 -7.25 -1.81 -3.77
N HIS A 46 -6.39 -2.71 -3.29
CA HIS A 46 -5.37 -2.42 -2.28
C HIS A 46 -5.92 -1.88 -0.95
N VAL A 47 -7.22 -2.03 -0.69
CA VAL A 47 -7.85 -1.56 0.55
C VAL A 47 -7.17 -2.12 1.80
N LYS A 48 -6.92 -3.42 1.87
CA LYS A 48 -6.23 -4.06 3.02
C LYS A 48 -4.84 -3.50 3.27
N GLU A 49 -4.12 -3.21 2.19
CA GLU A 49 -2.79 -2.63 2.27
C GLU A 49 -2.82 -1.21 2.83
N ALA A 50 -3.79 -0.39 2.39
CA ALA A 50 -3.98 0.96 2.93
C ALA A 50 -4.42 0.92 4.41
N TYR A 51 -5.35 0.04 4.79
CA TYR A 51 -5.73 -0.14 6.19
C TYR A 51 -4.57 -0.63 7.06
N ALA A 52 -3.73 -1.53 6.52
CA ALA A 52 -2.54 -1.98 7.22
C ALA A 52 -1.59 -0.80 7.47
N TYR A 53 -1.25 -0.05 6.42
CA TYR A 53 -0.37 1.10 6.54
C TYR A 53 -0.91 2.14 7.51
N ALA A 54 -2.21 2.44 7.44
CA ALA A 54 -2.83 3.40 8.32
C ALA A 54 -2.73 3.01 9.80
N ALA A 55 -2.91 1.72 10.12
CA ALA A 55 -2.74 1.22 11.47
C ALA A 55 -1.28 1.21 11.95
N ASP A 56 -0.33 0.94 11.06
CA ASP A 56 1.10 0.85 11.39
C ASP A 56 1.80 2.22 11.44
N HIS A 57 1.34 3.18 10.64
CA HIS A 57 1.95 4.51 10.47
C HIS A 57 0.93 5.65 10.63
N PRO A 58 0.12 5.67 11.70
CA PRO A 58 -0.92 6.69 11.87
C PRO A 58 -0.36 8.12 11.90
N GLN A 59 0.87 8.31 12.42
CA GLN A 59 1.53 9.60 12.52
C GLN A 59 1.85 10.22 11.15
N ASP A 60 2.15 9.40 10.13
CA ASP A 60 2.39 9.93 8.78
C ASP A 60 1.08 10.50 8.23
N LEU A 61 0.00 9.75 8.42
CA LEU A 61 -1.32 10.09 7.88
C LEU A 61 -2.03 11.22 8.65
N ASP A 62 -1.53 11.61 9.82
CA ASP A 62 -2.04 12.79 10.55
C ASP A 62 -1.79 14.10 9.81
N HIS A 63 -0.78 14.11 8.95
CA HIS A 63 -0.34 15.29 8.22
C HIS A 63 -0.73 15.28 6.74
N ILE A 64 -1.35 14.19 6.26
CA ILE A 64 -1.76 14.04 4.87
C ILE A 64 -3.25 14.35 4.68
N PRO A 65 -3.61 15.37 3.87
CA PRO A 65 -5.01 15.72 3.65
C PRO A 65 -5.73 14.68 2.81
N CYS A 66 -7.04 14.59 3.03
CA CYS A 66 -7.95 13.86 2.15
C CYS A 66 -8.71 14.86 1.26
N TYR A 67 -8.95 14.47 0.01
CA TYR A 67 -9.63 15.29 -1.00
C TYR A 67 -11.01 14.73 -1.38
N CYS A 68 -11.55 13.78 -0.61
CA CYS A 68 -12.77 13.05 -0.96
C CYS A 68 -14.08 13.85 -0.80
N GLY A 69 -14.01 15.09 -0.31
CA GLY A 69 -15.18 15.93 -0.01
C GLY A 69 -15.88 15.57 1.31
N CYS A 70 -15.40 14.53 2.01
CA CYS A 70 -15.93 14.03 3.26
C CYS A 70 -15.51 14.84 4.51
N GLY A 71 -14.68 15.89 4.38
CA GLY A 71 -14.17 16.64 5.55
C GLY A 71 -15.25 17.25 6.45
N SER A 72 -16.44 17.53 5.92
CA SER A 72 -17.58 18.08 6.67
C SER A 72 -18.13 17.15 7.75
N ILE A 73 -17.85 15.84 7.69
CA ILE A 73 -18.28 14.86 8.71
C ILE A 73 -17.33 14.78 9.91
N GLY A 74 -16.29 15.63 9.94
CA GLY A 74 -15.35 15.75 11.06
C GLY A 74 -14.00 15.06 10.84
N HIS A 75 -13.74 14.48 9.66
CA HIS A 75 -12.44 13.90 9.31
C HIS A 75 -11.38 15.00 9.11
N LYS A 76 -10.26 14.90 9.83
CA LYS A 76 -9.22 15.94 9.86
C LYS A 76 -8.06 15.68 8.91
N SER A 77 -7.79 14.43 8.60
CA SER A 77 -6.75 13.97 7.69
C SER A 77 -7.17 12.65 7.05
N VAL A 78 -6.39 12.14 6.10
CA VAL A 78 -6.65 10.82 5.50
C VAL A 78 -6.66 9.71 6.56
N LYS A 79 -5.92 9.85 7.67
CA LYS A 79 -5.96 8.91 8.81
C LYS A 79 -7.38 8.66 9.31
N SER A 80 -8.19 9.72 9.43
CA SER A 80 -9.55 9.65 10.00
C SER A 80 -10.48 8.79 9.13
N CYS A 81 -10.16 8.59 7.85
CA CYS A 81 -10.92 7.72 6.97
C CYS A 81 -10.70 6.23 7.27
N PHE A 82 -9.61 5.86 7.95
CA PHE A 82 -9.23 4.47 8.20
C PHE A 82 -9.29 4.11 9.68
N LEU A 83 -9.07 5.08 10.56
CA LEU A 83 -8.96 4.88 12.00
C LEU A 83 -9.90 5.82 12.77
N ARG A 84 -10.65 5.23 13.71
CA ARG A 84 -11.49 5.96 14.66
C ARG A 84 -10.63 6.56 15.76
N SER A 85 -10.99 7.76 16.20
CA SER A 85 -10.43 8.35 17.43
C SER A 85 -10.98 7.61 18.66
N GLY A 86 -10.12 7.21 19.59
CA GLY A 86 -10.51 6.49 20.82
C GLY A 86 -9.46 6.62 21.93
N SER A 87 -9.85 6.29 23.17
CA SER A 87 -8.96 6.24 24.33
C SER A 87 -8.46 4.81 24.56
N GLY A 88 -7.17 4.56 24.35
CA GLY A 88 -6.53 3.24 24.50
C GLY A 88 -5.38 3.04 23.51
N GLU A 89 -4.69 1.90 23.58
CA GLU A 89 -3.56 1.57 22.69
C GLU A 89 -3.98 1.03 21.31
N GLU A 90 -5.27 0.74 21.08
CA GLU A 90 -5.78 0.29 19.77
C GLU A 90 -6.72 1.32 19.15
N ALA A 91 -6.29 1.90 18.03
CA ALA A 91 -7.20 2.56 17.12
C ALA A 91 -8.11 1.52 16.44
N SER A 92 -9.43 1.65 16.57
CA SER A 92 -10.39 0.81 15.83
C SER A 92 -10.48 1.26 14.37
N PHE A 93 -10.72 0.33 13.45
CA PHE A 93 -10.92 0.66 12.03
C PHE A 93 -12.22 1.42 11.79
N ASP A 94 -12.15 2.46 10.98
CA ASP A 94 -13.30 3.20 10.46
C ASP A 94 -13.69 2.62 9.09
N PRO A 95 -14.97 2.34 8.81
CA PRO A 95 -15.38 1.75 7.53
C PRO A 95 -15.29 2.69 6.33
N HIS A 96 -15.17 4.01 6.55
CA HIS A 96 -15.29 5.00 5.48
C HIS A 96 -14.27 4.80 4.36
N GLY A 97 -13.01 4.52 4.73
CA GLY A 97 -11.91 4.32 3.78
C GLY A 97 -12.10 3.11 2.88
N ALA A 98 -12.92 2.13 3.29
CA ALA A 98 -13.13 0.91 2.51
C ALA A 98 -13.96 1.15 1.24
N GLY A 99 -14.74 2.24 1.20
CA GLY A 99 -15.51 2.64 0.01
C GLY A 99 -14.85 3.74 -0.81
N CYS A 100 -13.66 4.21 -0.45
CA CYS A 100 -13.10 5.46 -0.96
C CYS A 100 -11.77 5.25 -1.71
N GLU A 101 -11.83 5.10 -3.04
CA GLU A 101 -10.65 4.88 -3.89
C GLU A 101 -9.59 5.99 -3.75
N ILE A 102 -10.02 7.26 -3.73
CA ILE A 102 -9.09 8.39 -3.53
C ILE A 102 -8.40 8.33 -2.16
N CYS A 103 -9.12 7.93 -1.10
CA CYS A 103 -8.56 7.82 0.23
C CYS A 103 -7.50 6.70 0.28
N VAL A 104 -7.80 5.55 -0.33
CA VAL A 104 -6.87 4.42 -0.47
C VAL A 104 -5.64 4.84 -1.26
N GLN A 105 -5.81 5.51 -2.40
CA GLN A 105 -4.69 5.94 -3.22
C GLN A 105 -3.77 6.92 -2.48
N ILE A 106 -4.33 7.90 -1.75
CA ILE A 106 -3.55 8.86 -0.95
C ILE A 106 -2.70 8.15 0.11
N VAL A 107 -3.24 7.13 0.78
CA VAL A 107 -2.46 6.33 1.75
C VAL A 107 -1.34 5.56 1.06
N LEU A 108 -1.60 4.97 -0.11
CA LEU A 108 -0.58 4.24 -0.87
C LEU A 108 0.50 5.15 -1.44
N ASP A 109 0.14 6.34 -1.92
CA ASP A 109 1.10 7.37 -2.34
C ASP A 109 2.01 7.76 -1.16
N THR A 110 1.43 7.91 0.03
CA THR A 110 2.18 8.22 1.25
C THR A 110 3.14 7.09 1.59
N LYS A 111 2.65 5.85 1.62
CA LYS A 111 3.46 4.65 1.86
C LYS A 111 4.64 4.57 0.91
N ASN A 112 4.37 4.70 -0.40
CA ASN A 112 5.40 4.55 -1.43
C ASN A 112 6.44 5.66 -1.31
N GLY A 113 6.02 6.92 -1.11
CA GLY A 113 6.95 8.03 -0.89
C GLY A 113 7.85 7.83 0.34
N LYS A 114 7.30 7.30 1.45
CA LYS A 114 8.09 6.98 2.65
C LYS A 114 9.07 5.83 2.39
N GLN A 115 8.67 4.81 1.63
CA GLN A 115 9.56 3.72 1.22
C GLN A 115 10.69 4.19 0.29
N GLU A 116 10.44 5.21 -0.53
CA GLU A 116 11.43 5.89 -1.36
C GLU A 116 12.37 6.83 -0.56
N GLY A 117 12.08 7.03 0.74
CA GLY A 117 12.87 7.91 1.61
C GLY A 117 12.54 9.40 1.47
N LYS A 118 11.42 9.75 0.83
CA LYS A 118 10.98 11.14 0.72
C LYS A 118 10.57 11.69 2.09
N PRO A 119 10.86 12.98 2.36
CA PRO A 119 10.31 13.64 3.53
C PRO A 119 8.80 13.85 3.36
N LEU A 120 8.05 13.79 4.46
CA LEU A 120 6.58 13.80 4.45
C LEU A 120 6.00 15.10 3.87
N HIS A 121 6.69 16.23 4.01
CA HIS A 121 6.27 17.49 3.39
C HIS A 121 6.30 17.45 1.85
N GLU A 122 7.26 16.75 1.25
CA GLU A 122 7.35 16.58 -0.21
C GLU A 122 6.24 15.65 -0.70
N ILE A 123 6.01 14.55 0.01
CA ILE A 123 4.90 13.62 -0.26
C ILE A 123 3.56 14.37 -0.21
N ARG A 124 3.34 15.17 0.83
CA ARG A 124 2.14 16.00 0.96
C ARG A 124 2.01 16.97 -0.21
N GLN A 125 3.09 17.66 -0.59
CA GLN A 125 3.07 18.61 -1.70
C GLN A 125 2.67 17.93 -3.03
N GLU A 126 3.18 16.73 -3.30
CA GLU A 126 2.81 15.96 -4.49
C GLU A 126 1.32 15.58 -4.49
N ILE A 127 0.78 15.20 -3.34
CA ILE A 127 -0.65 14.89 -3.15
C ILE A 127 -1.49 16.17 -3.34
N ASP A 128 -1.07 17.28 -2.72
CA ASP A 128 -1.76 18.58 -2.81
C ASP A 128 -1.77 19.09 -4.25
N GLN A 129 -0.67 18.94 -4.99
CA GLN A 129 -0.61 19.30 -6.41
C GLN A 129 -1.55 18.43 -7.26
N ARG A 130 -1.65 17.13 -6.95
CA ARG A 130 -2.46 16.18 -7.72
C ARG A 130 -3.96 16.43 -7.56
N TYR A 131 -4.41 16.81 -6.37
CA TYR A 131 -5.84 16.88 -6.04
C TYR A 131 -6.35 18.31 -5.78
N GLY A 132 -5.49 19.21 -5.32
CA GLY A 132 -5.86 20.52 -4.78
C GLY A 132 -6.36 21.55 -5.79
N GLU A 133 -6.09 21.37 -7.10
CA GLU A 133 -6.65 22.28 -8.12
C GLU A 133 -8.18 22.16 -8.25
N ARG A 134 -8.75 20.99 -7.90
CA ARG A 134 -10.15 20.65 -8.19
C ARG A 134 -10.95 20.30 -6.95
N LEU A 135 -10.28 19.87 -5.88
CA LEU A 135 -10.91 19.30 -4.70
C LEU A 135 -10.44 20.07 -3.47
N THR A 136 -11.32 20.17 -2.47
CA THR A 136 -11.01 20.83 -1.21
C THR A 136 -10.37 19.84 -0.23
N PRO A 137 -9.20 20.15 0.35
CA PRO A 137 -8.57 19.30 1.36
C PRO A 137 -9.33 19.33 2.69
N THR A 138 -9.17 18.28 3.49
CA THR A 138 -9.45 18.32 4.92
C THR A 138 -8.54 19.32 5.63
N ASN A 139 -9.01 19.89 6.76
CA ASN A 139 -8.21 20.78 7.60
C ASN A 139 -7.10 20.00 8.33
N THR A 140 -5.98 19.82 7.64
CA THR A 140 -4.90 18.91 8.02
C THR A 140 -3.66 19.70 8.44
N PRO A 141 -3.09 19.47 9.63
CA PRO A 141 -1.89 20.19 10.07
C PRO A 141 -0.68 19.84 9.20
N GLU A 142 0.16 20.84 8.91
CA GLU A 142 1.45 20.61 8.23
C GLU A 142 2.34 19.62 9.01
N PRO A 143 3.16 18.80 8.32
CA PRO A 143 4.10 17.92 8.99
C PRO A 143 5.21 18.71 9.69
N PRO A 144 5.72 18.23 10.84
CA PRO A 144 6.90 18.81 11.47
C PRO A 144 8.14 18.76 10.55
N ALA A 145 9.07 19.69 10.76
CA ALA A 145 10.33 19.69 10.02
C ALA A 145 11.11 18.38 10.24
N GLY A 146 11.54 17.74 9.14
CA GLY A 146 12.35 16.52 9.17
C GLY A 146 11.56 15.20 9.26
N MET A 147 10.22 15.25 9.23
CA MET A 147 9.37 14.08 9.04
C MET A 147 9.29 13.66 7.57
#